data_AF-A0A2A5J6K3-F1
#
_entry.id   AF-A0A2A5J6K3-F1
#
_cell.length_a   1.000
_cell.length_b   1.000
_cell.length_c   1.000
_cell.angle_alpha   90.00
_cell.angle_beta   90.00
_cell.angle_gamma   90.00
#
_symmetry.space_group_name_H-M   'P 1'
#
loop_
_entity.id
_entity.type
_entity.pdbx_description
1 polymer ?
#
loop_
_entity_poly.entity_id
_entity_poly.type
_entity_poly.pdbx_seq_one_letter_code
_entity_poly.pdbx_strand_id
1 'polypeptide(L)'
;MTDFDDDAAGSIASAALAVLREQGPLSLEEWATHLEEYGTATELADVLEYLSEPMLGYLPNGKYVALDTVLEGLVFTHRLSEVEIASDILDASPDLEPILAFGDDDGAIRVALAEEAASERGAAPFRSRRVVVLPAGTLVECADGDLVGLAVEDGTLAFRLVEIEDEPDLAPALGELFEEDGVEALDSVCWQLLIEDPSLFTVPVAPLGEIFEVAGYEHERELLARRGFDFDAYDLQIRTALVASTYDLTHDEAVSAVAFVDLADRGYTDAVIADFDIADWAHRHVSAAPDSFVSLADPGAAVAVFDLGFRNQDPVTDAILEALASELAERGPRSVRAAAHWLAGKAVDRLGRVLEAEAHYEKALLAESGWGPALFELAQFASDRGDATRALSLLGRIDGGTEENLYAVLQDFVPSDHPELGRNDKCWCGSGRKYKVCHLGKADESVKADGRWLYKKACLFAFASEFVDIVTGLDDLENENLSEDELIAATIFDGSALDVALFEGGIFAEFLARRSELLPEAEVVTAAQWLGIRRSVYEVIETSDTGVVLLDRGSKETVTVAHSVEGEPGDVISARVLTAPTGAFAVGVVVMATESQAARVLEVLASEDLEAEELVRELRGGADHSTDDR
;
A
#
# COMPACT_ATOMS: atom_id res chain seq x y z
N MET A 1 22.81 1.32 -0.08
CA MET A 1 22.15 0.35 -0.96
C MET A 1 23.16 -0.11 -2.00
N THR A 2 23.91 -1.14 -1.62
CA THR A 2 24.85 -1.86 -2.49
C THR A 2 24.16 -3.12 -2.96
N ASP A 3 24.22 -3.38 -4.26
CA ASP A 3 23.74 -4.59 -4.97
C ASP A 3 24.00 -5.86 -4.15
N PHE A 4 22.93 -6.51 -3.71
CA PHE A 4 22.97 -7.90 -3.26
C PHE A 4 22.02 -8.70 -4.15
N ASP A 5 22.59 -9.52 -5.04
CA ASP A 5 21.88 -10.53 -5.83
C ASP A 5 20.87 -11.29 -4.95
N ASP A 6 19.64 -11.49 -5.42
CA ASP A 6 18.56 -12.17 -4.68
C ASP A 6 18.92 -13.63 -4.31
N ASP A 7 19.70 -14.30 -5.17
CA ASP A 7 20.31 -15.62 -4.92
C ASP A 7 21.38 -15.57 -3.79
N ALA A 8 22.01 -14.43 -3.58
CA ALA A 8 22.94 -14.18 -2.48
C ALA A 8 22.21 -13.80 -1.18
N ALA A 9 21.07 -13.08 -1.26
CA ALA A 9 20.25 -12.73 -0.10
C ALA A 9 19.67 -13.97 0.60
N GLY A 10 19.08 -14.93 -0.15
CA GLY A 10 18.61 -16.20 0.42
C GLY A 10 19.75 -17.09 0.98
N SER A 11 20.94 -16.99 0.39
CA SER A 11 22.17 -17.65 0.87
C SER A 11 22.70 -17.04 2.17
N ILE A 12 22.64 -15.70 2.30
CA ILE A 12 23.06 -14.96 3.49
C ILE A 12 22.08 -15.21 4.65
N ALA A 13 20.76 -15.14 4.42
CA ALA A 13 19.76 -15.38 5.47
C ALA A 13 19.89 -16.77 6.09
N SER A 14 20.03 -17.79 5.23
CA SER A 14 20.26 -19.17 5.66
C SER A 14 21.56 -19.33 6.46
N ALA A 15 22.65 -18.71 6.00
CA ALA A 15 23.94 -18.72 6.70
C ALA A 15 23.86 -17.98 8.04
N ALA A 16 23.16 -16.84 8.08
CA ALA A 16 22.99 -16.00 9.25
C ALA A 16 22.23 -16.74 10.36
N LEU A 17 21.12 -17.41 10.04
CA LEU A 17 20.42 -18.28 10.99
C LEU A 17 21.28 -19.46 11.43
N ALA A 18 22.05 -20.08 10.52
CA ALA A 18 22.94 -21.18 10.88
C ALA A 18 24.01 -20.76 11.91
N VAL A 19 24.54 -19.54 11.80
CA VAL A 19 25.46 -18.96 12.79
C VAL A 19 24.77 -18.85 14.16
N LEU A 20 23.56 -18.30 14.22
CA LEU A 20 22.82 -18.18 15.49
C LEU A 20 22.51 -19.55 16.10
N ARG A 21 22.19 -20.56 15.27
CA ARG A 21 21.99 -21.94 15.73
C ARG A 21 23.24 -22.58 16.33
N GLU A 22 24.41 -22.26 15.79
CA GLU A 22 25.68 -22.82 16.27
C GLU A 22 26.23 -22.06 17.49
N GLN A 23 26.18 -20.73 17.46
CA GLN A 23 26.83 -19.86 18.45
C GLN A 23 25.89 -19.43 19.59
N GLY A 24 24.57 -19.58 19.42
CA GLY A 24 23.57 -19.03 20.31
C GLY A 24 23.35 -17.52 20.10
N PRO A 25 22.79 -16.80 21.09
CA PRO A 25 22.45 -15.40 20.92
C PRO A 25 23.66 -14.46 20.77
N LEU A 26 23.66 -13.64 19.72
CA LEU A 26 24.75 -12.72 19.37
C LEU A 26 24.26 -11.27 19.21
N SER A 27 25.11 -10.29 19.51
CA SER A 27 24.82 -8.89 19.09
C SER A 27 24.91 -8.76 17.57
N LEU A 28 24.36 -7.68 17.01
CA LEU A 28 24.43 -7.41 15.56
C LEU A 28 25.88 -7.42 15.04
N GLU A 29 26.81 -6.81 15.76
CA GLU A 29 28.22 -6.72 15.36
C GLU A 29 28.94 -8.07 15.47
N GLU A 30 28.65 -8.84 16.51
CA GLU A 30 29.18 -10.20 16.67
C GLU A 30 28.67 -11.09 15.52
N TRP A 31 27.36 -11.03 15.25
CA TRP A 31 26.71 -11.80 14.21
C TRP A 31 27.27 -11.47 12.81
N ALA A 32 27.42 -10.19 12.49
CA ALA A 32 28.01 -9.75 11.23
C ALA A 32 29.47 -10.21 11.06
N THR A 33 30.25 -10.27 12.15
CA THR A 33 31.64 -10.75 12.13
C THR A 33 31.74 -12.23 11.77
N HIS A 34 30.72 -13.03 12.10
CA HIS A 34 30.68 -14.45 11.73
C HIS A 34 30.38 -14.69 10.24
N LEU A 35 29.98 -13.67 9.50
CA LEU A 35 29.59 -13.75 8.09
C LEU A 35 30.57 -13.02 7.15
N GLU A 36 31.80 -12.72 7.59
CA GLU A 36 32.82 -11.98 6.79
C GLU A 36 33.13 -12.58 5.40
N GLU A 37 32.78 -13.84 5.14
CA GLU A 37 32.90 -14.44 3.81
C GLU A 37 31.89 -13.90 2.78
N TYR A 38 30.81 -13.27 3.24
CA TYR A 38 29.72 -12.70 2.44
C TYR A 38 29.83 -11.18 2.24
N GLY A 39 30.70 -10.50 2.98
CA GLY A 39 30.83 -9.04 2.93
C GLY A 39 31.63 -8.49 4.10
N THR A 40 31.81 -7.18 4.17
CA THR A 40 32.41 -6.59 5.37
C THR A 40 31.41 -6.59 6.53
N ALA A 41 31.88 -6.70 7.77
CA ALA A 41 30.99 -6.72 8.94
C ALA A 41 30.09 -5.47 9.04
N THR A 42 30.54 -4.31 8.53
CA THR A 42 29.72 -3.09 8.51
C THR A 42 28.58 -3.20 7.48
N GLU A 43 28.87 -3.64 6.26
CA GLU A 43 27.85 -3.85 5.23
C GLU A 43 26.84 -4.93 5.65
N LEU A 44 27.34 -6.00 6.29
CA LEU A 44 26.49 -7.09 6.76
C LEU A 44 25.64 -6.69 7.97
N ALA A 45 26.14 -5.85 8.88
CA ALA A 45 25.33 -5.33 9.99
C ALA A 45 24.11 -4.57 9.47
N ASP A 46 24.28 -3.71 8.45
CA ASP A 46 23.16 -2.99 7.83
C ASP A 46 22.15 -3.96 7.19
N VAL A 47 22.61 -5.04 6.54
CA VAL A 47 21.71 -6.05 5.96
C VAL A 47 20.97 -6.85 7.03
N LEU A 48 21.69 -7.29 8.07
CA LEU A 48 21.16 -8.12 9.15
C LEU A 48 20.17 -7.36 10.06
N GLU A 49 20.34 -6.05 10.21
CA GLU A 49 19.44 -5.21 11.00
C GLU A 49 17.99 -5.24 10.47
N TYR A 50 17.82 -5.38 9.15
CA TYR A 50 16.51 -5.47 8.50
C TYR A 50 16.14 -6.90 8.07
N LEU A 51 16.94 -7.90 8.45
CA LEU A 51 16.64 -9.29 8.09
C LEU A 51 15.36 -9.74 8.81
N SER A 52 14.39 -10.21 8.03
CA SER A 52 13.14 -10.76 8.54
C SER A 52 13.03 -12.22 8.11
N GLU A 53 13.16 -13.12 9.07
CA GLU A 53 13.08 -14.56 8.85
C GLU A 53 12.19 -15.18 9.92
N PRO A 54 11.32 -16.16 9.61
CA PRO A 54 10.35 -16.71 10.57
C PRO A 54 10.99 -17.22 11.87
N MET A 55 12.20 -17.77 11.79
CA MET A 55 12.92 -18.35 12.95
C MET A 55 13.88 -17.36 13.64
N LEU A 56 13.87 -16.08 13.26
CA LEU A 56 14.74 -15.07 13.86
C LEU A 56 14.01 -14.34 15.00
N GLY A 57 14.58 -14.38 16.20
CA GLY A 57 14.10 -13.61 17.35
C GLY A 57 15.05 -12.47 17.72
N TYR A 58 14.51 -11.35 18.18
CA TYR A 58 15.26 -10.24 18.77
C TYR A 58 14.98 -10.16 20.28
N LEU A 59 16.02 -10.01 21.09
CA LEU A 59 15.96 -10.03 22.55
C LEU A 59 16.10 -8.60 23.13
N PRO A 60 15.49 -8.30 24.30
CA PRO A 60 15.57 -6.97 24.93
C PRO A 60 17.00 -6.50 25.24
N ASN A 61 17.94 -7.43 25.37
CA ASN A 61 19.36 -7.10 25.58
C ASN A 61 20.13 -6.75 24.29
N GLY A 62 19.43 -6.59 23.16
CA GLY A 62 20.01 -6.21 21.86
C GLY A 62 20.67 -7.34 21.09
N LYS A 63 20.30 -8.59 21.38
CA LYS A 63 20.84 -9.79 20.70
C LYS A 63 19.80 -10.46 19.82
N TYR A 64 20.28 -11.16 18.80
CA TYR A 64 19.50 -11.99 17.90
C TYR A 64 19.65 -13.47 18.26
N VAL A 65 18.61 -14.27 18.04
CA VAL A 65 18.58 -15.70 18.36
C VAL A 65 17.81 -16.49 17.32
N ALA A 66 18.19 -17.76 17.11
CA ALA A 66 17.42 -18.71 16.30
C ALA A 66 16.38 -19.43 17.20
N LEU A 67 15.09 -19.16 16.94
CA LEU A 67 13.97 -19.57 17.78
C LEU A 67 13.81 -21.09 17.91
N ASP A 68 14.12 -21.84 16.84
CA ASP A 68 14.11 -23.31 16.82
C ASP A 68 15.10 -23.94 17.80
N THR A 69 16.15 -23.23 18.22
CA THR A 69 17.08 -23.71 19.24
C THR A 69 16.63 -23.48 20.67
N VAL A 70 15.64 -22.60 20.87
CA VAL A 70 15.16 -22.16 22.19
C VAL A 70 13.81 -22.79 22.53
N LEU A 71 12.91 -22.87 21.56
CA LEU A 71 11.50 -23.17 21.79
C LEU A 71 11.14 -24.65 21.61
N GLU A 72 11.98 -25.45 20.95
CA GLU A 72 11.74 -26.87 20.72
C GLU A 72 11.57 -27.64 22.04
N GLY A 73 10.49 -28.40 22.14
CA GLY A 73 10.14 -29.20 23.33
C GLY A 73 9.47 -28.42 24.46
N LEU A 74 9.18 -27.12 24.29
CA LEU A 74 8.45 -26.32 25.27
C LEU A 74 6.94 -26.43 25.09
N VAL A 75 6.19 -26.14 26.16
CA VAL A 75 4.72 -26.15 26.18
C VAL A 75 4.19 -24.83 26.76
N PHE A 76 3.46 -24.09 25.94
CA PHE A 76 2.74 -22.88 26.35
C PHE A 76 1.27 -23.21 26.59
N THR A 77 0.68 -22.60 27.61
CA THR A 77 -0.67 -22.93 28.05
C THR A 77 -1.61 -21.75 27.91
N HIS A 78 -2.88 -22.02 27.66
CA HIS A 78 -3.91 -21.01 27.43
C HIS A 78 -5.24 -21.44 28.04
N ARG A 79 -6.01 -20.49 28.58
CA ARG A 79 -7.37 -20.75 29.11
C ARG A 79 -8.41 -20.47 28.06
N LEU A 80 -9.21 -21.48 27.75
CA LEU A 80 -10.25 -21.40 26.75
C LEU A 80 -11.42 -20.51 27.18
N SER A 81 -11.93 -19.73 26.24
CA SER A 81 -13.21 -19.04 26.31
C SER A 81 -14.30 -19.73 25.49
N GLU A 82 -15.57 -19.40 25.75
CA GLU A 82 -16.71 -19.89 24.95
C GLU A 82 -16.59 -19.58 23.44
N VAL A 83 -15.99 -18.43 23.08
CA VAL A 83 -15.84 -18.01 21.66
C VAL A 83 -14.85 -18.91 20.95
N GLU A 84 -13.75 -19.24 21.61
CA GLU A 84 -12.67 -20.07 21.07
C GLU A 84 -13.14 -21.51 20.91
N ILE A 85 -13.85 -22.05 21.92
CA ILE A 85 -14.46 -23.39 21.86
C ILE A 85 -15.45 -23.50 20.68
N ALA A 86 -16.25 -22.45 20.44
CA ALA A 86 -17.24 -22.46 19.37
C ALA A 86 -16.62 -22.40 17.96
N SER A 87 -15.40 -21.89 17.83
CA SER A 87 -14.74 -21.61 16.54
C SER A 87 -13.54 -22.52 16.25
N ASP A 88 -13.02 -23.24 17.26
CA ASP A 88 -11.73 -23.93 17.23
C ASP A 88 -10.56 -22.99 16.86
N ILE A 89 -10.63 -21.73 17.30
CA ILE A 89 -9.60 -20.71 17.13
C ILE A 89 -9.17 -20.25 18.52
N LEU A 90 -7.86 -20.14 18.78
CA LEU A 90 -7.30 -19.62 20.02
C LEU A 90 -6.76 -18.21 19.82
N ASP A 91 -7.06 -17.31 20.75
CA ASP A 91 -6.46 -15.98 20.84
C ASP A 91 -4.96 -16.14 21.18
N ALA A 92 -4.08 -15.49 20.42
CA ALA A 92 -2.65 -15.74 20.54
C ALA A 92 -2.00 -14.97 21.69
N SER A 93 -2.29 -13.67 21.82
CA SER A 93 -1.73 -12.83 22.87
C SER A 93 -2.58 -12.91 24.14
N PRO A 94 -1.95 -13.07 25.32
CA PRO A 94 -0.51 -13.04 25.54
C PRO A 94 0.18 -14.42 25.46
N ASP A 95 -0.58 -15.50 25.49
CA ASP A 95 -0.06 -16.79 25.96
C ASP A 95 0.73 -17.60 24.92
N LEU A 96 0.36 -17.46 23.65
CA LEU A 96 0.86 -18.27 22.53
C LEU A 96 1.72 -17.44 21.56
N GLU A 97 1.80 -16.12 21.75
CA GLU A 97 2.62 -15.20 20.93
C GLU A 97 4.06 -15.71 20.74
N PRO A 98 4.78 -16.20 21.78
CA PRO A 98 6.18 -16.59 21.64
C PRO A 98 6.44 -17.77 20.69
N ILE A 99 5.41 -18.55 20.31
CA ILE A 99 5.53 -19.78 19.50
C ILE A 99 4.83 -19.69 18.14
N LEU A 100 4.28 -18.52 17.76
CA LEU A 100 3.56 -18.37 16.50
C LEU A 100 4.43 -18.63 15.26
N ALA A 101 5.74 -18.49 15.38
CA ALA A 101 6.70 -18.80 14.32
C ALA A 101 6.65 -20.26 13.84
N PHE A 102 6.12 -21.19 14.64
CA PHE A 102 5.97 -22.61 14.30
C PHE A 102 4.59 -22.97 13.73
N GLY A 103 3.74 -21.97 13.50
CA GLY A 103 2.51 -22.15 12.72
C GLY A 103 2.86 -22.52 11.29
N ASP A 104 2.25 -23.60 10.79
CA ASP A 104 2.38 -24.01 9.39
C ASP A 104 1.09 -23.64 8.66
N ASP A 105 1.17 -22.79 7.64
CA ASP A 105 0.02 -22.32 6.86
C ASP A 105 -0.77 -23.49 6.22
N ASP A 106 -0.05 -24.55 5.83
CA ASP A 106 -0.61 -25.79 5.26
C ASP A 106 -0.81 -26.90 6.31
N GLY A 107 -0.46 -26.60 7.56
CA GLY A 107 -0.46 -27.54 8.67
C GLY A 107 -1.85 -27.78 9.28
N ALA A 108 -1.93 -28.79 10.14
CA ALA A 108 -3.16 -29.06 10.91
C ALA A 108 -3.47 -27.95 11.92
N ILE A 109 -2.42 -27.31 12.47
CA ILE A 109 -2.50 -26.14 13.34
C ILE A 109 -1.74 -25.03 12.60
N ARG A 110 -2.46 -23.97 12.24
CA ARG A 110 -1.91 -22.83 11.48
C ARG A 110 -2.08 -21.53 12.23
N VAL A 111 -1.27 -20.54 11.89
CA VAL A 111 -1.38 -19.17 12.43
C VAL A 111 -1.94 -18.27 11.35
N ALA A 112 -2.89 -17.41 11.69
CA ALA A 112 -3.53 -16.52 10.72
C ALA A 112 -3.85 -15.15 11.32
N LEU A 113 -4.18 -14.20 10.46
CA LEU A 113 -4.76 -12.94 10.91
C LEU A 113 -6.14 -13.20 11.51
N ALA A 114 -6.43 -12.53 12.61
CA ALA A 114 -7.65 -12.74 13.38
C ALA A 114 -8.92 -12.48 12.58
N GLU A 115 -8.94 -11.42 11.76
CA GLU A 115 -10.11 -11.05 10.96
C GLU A 115 -10.43 -12.09 9.88
N GLU A 116 -9.39 -12.61 9.21
CA GLU A 116 -9.52 -13.63 8.18
C GLU A 116 -10.06 -14.93 8.77
N ALA A 117 -9.46 -15.39 9.87
CA ALA A 117 -9.88 -16.61 10.57
C ALA A 117 -11.31 -16.48 11.14
N ALA A 118 -11.66 -15.32 11.71
CA ALA A 118 -13.00 -15.04 12.19
C ALA A 118 -14.03 -15.07 11.07
N SER A 119 -13.72 -14.48 9.90
CA SER A 119 -14.57 -14.51 8.72
C SER A 119 -14.77 -15.94 8.20
N GLU A 120 -13.69 -16.72 8.09
CA GLU A 120 -13.71 -18.12 7.64
C GLU A 120 -14.62 -19.00 8.53
N ARG A 121 -14.56 -18.80 9.85
CA ARG A 121 -15.36 -19.58 10.81
C ARG A 121 -16.69 -18.95 11.18
N GLY A 122 -16.99 -17.75 10.70
CA GLY A 122 -18.18 -16.98 11.09
C GLY A 122 -18.21 -16.67 12.60
N ALA A 123 -17.04 -16.41 13.19
CA ALA A 123 -16.85 -16.15 14.60
C ALA A 123 -16.95 -14.65 14.94
N ALA A 124 -17.04 -14.35 16.24
CA ALA A 124 -16.87 -12.98 16.71
C ALA A 124 -15.40 -12.54 16.55
N PRO A 125 -15.11 -11.22 16.47
CA PRO A 125 -13.74 -10.72 16.43
C PRO A 125 -12.94 -11.13 17.68
N PHE A 126 -11.67 -11.49 17.46
CA PHE A 126 -10.69 -11.81 18.51
C PHE A 126 -9.95 -10.54 18.96
N ARG A 127 -9.21 -10.63 20.08
CA ARG A 127 -8.49 -9.47 20.62
C ARG A 127 -7.12 -9.30 19.98
N SER A 128 -6.41 -10.39 19.73
CA SER A 128 -5.07 -10.36 19.14
C SER A 128 -5.13 -10.11 17.64
N ARG A 129 -4.02 -9.62 17.08
CA ARG A 129 -3.86 -9.47 15.64
C ARG A 129 -3.76 -10.82 14.93
N ARG A 130 -3.10 -11.79 15.58
CA ARG A 130 -2.91 -13.16 15.08
C ARG A 130 -3.63 -14.15 16.00
N VAL A 131 -4.03 -15.27 15.43
CA VAL A 131 -4.71 -16.36 16.13
C VAL A 131 -4.15 -17.71 15.71
N VAL A 132 -4.32 -18.71 16.56
CA VAL A 132 -4.01 -20.11 16.23
C VAL A 132 -5.29 -20.81 15.81
N VAL A 133 -5.34 -21.31 14.57
CA VAL A 133 -6.50 -22.04 14.05
C VAL A 133 -6.27 -23.53 14.20
N LEU A 134 -7.15 -24.20 14.93
CA LEU A 134 -7.12 -25.65 15.15
C LEU A 134 -8.02 -26.40 14.15
N PRO A 135 -7.81 -27.72 13.99
CA PRO A 135 -8.74 -28.56 13.26
C PRO A 135 -10.16 -28.47 13.84
N ALA A 136 -11.17 -28.41 12.97
CA ALA A 136 -12.56 -28.32 13.42
C ALA A 136 -12.96 -29.48 14.34
N GLY A 137 -13.60 -29.17 15.46
CA GLY A 137 -14.04 -30.12 16.48
C GLY A 137 -12.95 -30.53 17.47
N THR A 138 -11.79 -29.87 17.49
CA THR A 138 -10.72 -30.13 18.47
C THR A 138 -11.17 -29.81 19.88
N LEU A 139 -11.94 -28.73 20.07
CA LEU A 139 -12.35 -28.23 21.38
C LEU A 139 -13.72 -28.74 21.85
N VAL A 140 -14.35 -29.67 21.13
CA VAL A 140 -15.75 -30.08 21.37
C VAL A 140 -16.02 -30.68 22.76
N GLU A 141 -15.00 -31.26 23.40
CA GLU A 141 -15.10 -31.85 24.74
C GLU A 141 -14.66 -30.88 25.86
N CYS A 142 -14.24 -29.66 25.51
CA CYS A 142 -13.76 -28.65 26.45
C CYS A 142 -14.91 -27.77 26.98
N ALA A 143 -14.65 -27.12 28.11
CA ALA A 143 -15.51 -26.13 28.74
C ALA A 143 -14.77 -24.80 28.93
N ASP A 144 -15.55 -23.73 29.11
CA ASP A 144 -15.04 -22.40 29.44
C ASP A 144 -14.13 -22.44 30.69
N GLY A 145 -12.93 -21.89 30.55
CA GLY A 145 -11.87 -21.89 31.56
C GLY A 145 -10.97 -23.13 31.59
N ASP A 146 -11.21 -24.14 30.76
CA ASP A 146 -10.32 -25.30 30.63
C ASP A 146 -8.94 -24.87 30.14
N LEU A 147 -7.90 -25.57 30.60
CA LEU A 147 -6.51 -25.30 30.25
C LEU A 147 -6.06 -26.21 29.11
N VAL A 148 -5.57 -25.59 28.05
CA VAL A 148 -4.94 -26.27 26.91
C VAL A 148 -3.46 -25.94 26.84
N GLY A 149 -2.69 -26.80 26.16
CA GLY A 149 -1.29 -26.59 25.88
C GLY A 149 -1.00 -26.71 24.39
N LEU A 150 -0.18 -25.81 23.86
CA LEU A 150 0.50 -25.94 22.58
C LEU A 150 1.97 -26.21 22.83
N ALA A 151 2.44 -27.34 22.32
CA ALA A 151 3.84 -27.73 22.39
C ALA A 151 4.53 -27.55 21.05
N VAL A 152 5.79 -27.14 21.06
CA VAL A 152 6.64 -27.12 19.86
C VAL A 152 7.36 -28.46 19.75
N GLU A 153 7.06 -29.23 18.72
CA GLU A 153 7.60 -30.57 18.49
C GLU A 153 7.93 -30.80 17.02
N ASP A 154 9.15 -31.26 16.78
CA ASP A 154 9.69 -31.49 15.44
C ASP A 154 9.51 -30.26 14.52
N GLY A 155 9.64 -29.05 15.09
CA GLY A 155 9.45 -27.79 14.38
C GLY A 155 7.98 -27.43 14.05
N THR A 156 7.00 -28.07 14.70
CA THR A 156 5.56 -27.81 14.48
C THR A 156 4.80 -27.67 15.80
N LEU A 157 3.58 -27.13 15.74
CA LEU A 157 2.70 -27.03 16.90
C LEU A 157 1.88 -28.30 17.14
N ALA A 158 1.80 -28.73 18.40
CA ALA A 158 1.00 -29.88 18.85
C ALA A 158 0.04 -29.51 19.98
N PHE A 159 -1.25 -29.79 19.80
CA PHE A 159 -2.31 -29.50 20.77
C PHE A 159 -2.45 -30.59 21.85
N ARG A 160 -2.68 -30.16 23.10
CA ARG A 160 -2.87 -31.03 24.28
C ARG A 160 -3.87 -30.46 25.27
N LEU A 161 -4.61 -31.35 25.93
CA LEU A 161 -5.27 -31.04 27.20
C LEU A 161 -4.26 -31.27 28.33
N VAL A 162 -4.09 -30.27 29.20
CA VAL A 162 -3.04 -30.25 30.22
C VAL A 162 -3.57 -29.76 31.57
N GLU A 163 -2.83 -30.07 32.64
CA GLU A 163 -3.00 -29.45 33.95
C GLU A 163 -1.70 -28.71 34.31
N ILE A 164 -1.78 -27.68 35.16
CA ILE A 164 -0.59 -26.95 35.62
C ILE A 164 0.28 -27.91 36.45
N GLU A 165 1.53 -28.08 36.02
CA GLU A 165 2.53 -28.93 36.69
C GLU A 165 3.56 -28.12 37.48
N ASP A 166 3.78 -26.86 37.12
CA ASP A 166 4.71 -25.95 37.82
C ASP A 166 4.22 -24.49 37.84
N GLU A 167 4.73 -23.70 38.77
CA GLU A 167 4.38 -22.30 39.01
C GLU A 167 5.66 -21.45 39.22
N PRO A 168 6.36 -21.06 38.15
CA PRO A 168 7.59 -20.27 38.26
C PRO A 168 7.31 -18.85 38.76
N ASP A 169 8.20 -18.32 39.61
CA ASP A 169 8.18 -16.92 40.04
C ASP A 169 9.07 -16.08 39.11
N LEU A 170 8.44 -15.43 38.12
CA LEU A 170 9.13 -14.60 37.13
C LEU A 170 9.40 -13.16 37.61
N ALA A 171 8.85 -12.74 38.77
CA ALA A 171 8.94 -11.35 39.22
C ALA A 171 10.39 -10.84 39.38
N PRO A 172 11.34 -11.63 39.93
CA PRO A 172 12.73 -11.18 40.03
C PRO A 172 13.39 -10.98 38.66
N ALA A 173 13.22 -11.91 37.73
CA ALA A 173 13.85 -11.85 36.41
C ALA A 173 13.27 -10.70 35.58
N LEU A 174 11.95 -10.55 35.54
CA LEU A 174 11.29 -9.42 34.87
C LEU A 174 11.74 -8.07 35.47
N GLY A 175 11.94 -8.00 36.79
CA GLY A 175 12.46 -6.80 37.46
C GLY A 175 13.84 -6.35 36.97
N GLU A 176 14.68 -7.27 36.46
CA GLU A 176 15.98 -6.97 35.88
C GLU A 176 15.91 -6.58 34.39
N LEU A 177 14.90 -7.07 33.67
CA LEU A 177 14.70 -6.79 32.23
C LEU A 177 14.09 -5.41 31.96
N PHE A 178 13.20 -4.93 32.82
CA PHE A 178 12.46 -3.68 32.58
C PHE A 178 13.08 -2.48 33.30
N GLU A 179 13.27 -1.38 32.56
CA GLU A 179 13.47 -0.05 33.14
C GLU A 179 12.23 0.44 33.91
N GLU A 180 12.33 1.54 34.67
CA GLU A 180 11.23 2.03 35.52
C GLU A 180 9.95 2.35 34.73
N ASP A 181 10.11 2.90 33.52
CA ASP A 181 9.04 3.23 32.56
C ASP A 181 9.21 2.44 31.24
N GLY A 182 9.80 1.23 31.31
CA GLY A 182 10.07 0.40 30.14
C GLY A 182 8.84 -0.37 29.63
N VAL A 183 8.78 -0.58 28.32
CA VAL A 183 7.85 -1.46 27.61
C VAL A 183 8.65 -2.28 26.62
N GLU A 184 8.31 -3.57 26.51
CA GLU A 184 9.03 -4.52 25.67
C GLU A 184 8.02 -5.41 24.92
N ALA A 185 8.43 -5.96 23.78
CA ALA A 185 7.66 -7.00 23.10
C ALA A 185 7.60 -8.26 23.98
N LEU A 186 6.39 -8.79 24.16
CA LEU A 186 6.11 -9.85 25.13
C LEU A 186 6.84 -11.16 24.77
N ASP A 187 6.87 -11.51 23.50
CA ASP A 187 7.58 -12.65 22.95
C ASP A 187 9.09 -12.53 23.14
N SER A 188 9.68 -11.36 22.84
CA SER A 188 11.08 -11.05 23.11
C SER A 188 11.46 -11.23 24.58
N VAL A 189 10.61 -10.76 25.50
CA VAL A 189 10.79 -10.97 26.95
C VAL A 189 10.75 -12.47 27.28
N CYS A 190 9.79 -13.20 26.74
CA CYS A 190 9.69 -14.64 26.96
C CYS A 190 10.94 -15.40 26.49
N TRP A 191 11.45 -15.07 25.30
CA TRP A 191 12.67 -15.70 24.77
C TRP A 191 13.88 -15.36 25.63
N GLN A 192 14.01 -14.13 26.11
CA GLN A 192 15.09 -13.72 27.01
C GLN A 192 15.06 -14.50 28.33
N LEU A 193 13.88 -14.67 28.92
CA LEU A 193 13.69 -15.49 30.12
C LEU A 193 14.12 -16.95 29.90
N LEU A 194 13.82 -17.52 28.73
CA LEU A 194 14.22 -18.88 28.36
C LEU A 194 15.73 -19.03 28.14
N ILE A 195 16.39 -17.99 27.63
CA ILE A 195 17.86 -17.96 27.53
C ILE A 195 18.51 -17.93 28.92
N GLU A 196 17.90 -17.22 29.87
CA GLU A 196 18.41 -17.11 31.24
C GLU A 196 18.11 -18.36 32.08
N ASP A 197 16.93 -18.95 31.90
CA ASP A 197 16.50 -20.20 32.53
C ASP A 197 15.85 -21.16 31.53
N PRO A 198 16.64 -22.05 30.89
CA PRO A 198 16.13 -23.04 29.93
C PRO A 198 15.23 -24.11 30.53
N SER A 199 14.97 -24.10 31.85
CA SER A 199 14.03 -25.04 32.49
C SER A 199 12.58 -24.56 32.47
N LEU A 200 12.36 -23.26 32.21
CA LEU A 200 11.03 -22.67 32.09
C LEU A 200 10.25 -23.31 30.93
N PHE A 201 8.94 -23.49 31.13
CA PHE A 201 7.98 -23.98 30.12
C PHE A 201 8.28 -25.38 29.55
N THR A 202 9.22 -26.13 30.14
CA THR A 202 9.47 -27.54 29.79
C THR A 202 8.35 -28.49 30.25
N VAL A 203 7.49 -28.00 31.14
CA VAL A 203 6.23 -28.62 31.57
C VAL A 203 5.12 -27.56 31.53
N PRO A 204 3.85 -27.95 31.46
CA PRO A 204 2.74 -27.00 31.48
C PRO A 204 2.75 -26.15 32.77
N VAL A 205 2.74 -24.83 32.61
CA VAL A 205 2.61 -23.85 33.71
C VAL A 205 1.29 -23.08 33.58
N ALA A 206 1.04 -22.09 34.43
CA ALA A 206 -0.06 -21.15 34.20
C ALA A 206 0.16 -20.33 32.90
N PRO A 207 -0.91 -19.88 32.22
CA PRO A 207 -0.77 -19.03 31.04
C PRO A 207 0.08 -17.78 31.31
N LEU A 208 0.82 -17.30 30.31
CA LEU A 208 1.75 -16.17 30.46
C LEU A 208 1.06 -14.92 31.00
N GLY A 209 -0.16 -14.62 30.53
CA GLY A 209 -0.93 -13.48 31.03
C GLY A 209 -1.15 -13.53 32.54
N GLU A 210 -1.44 -14.72 33.09
CA GLU A 210 -1.59 -14.92 34.54
C GLU A 210 -0.27 -14.77 35.28
N ILE A 211 0.82 -15.35 34.75
CA ILE A 211 2.14 -15.27 35.38
C ILE A 211 2.63 -13.82 35.41
N PHE A 212 2.48 -13.07 34.31
CA PHE A 212 2.85 -11.66 34.24
C PHE A 212 2.01 -10.79 35.17
N GLU A 213 0.70 -11.02 35.26
CA GLU A 213 -0.17 -10.30 36.18
C GLU A 213 0.26 -10.50 37.64
N VAL A 214 0.55 -11.75 38.02
CA VAL A 214 1.05 -12.09 39.36
C VAL A 214 2.41 -11.43 39.64
N ALA A 215 3.28 -11.34 38.62
CA ALA A 215 4.58 -10.67 38.71
C ALA A 215 4.49 -9.13 38.77
N GLY A 216 3.30 -8.55 38.59
CA GLY A 216 3.08 -7.10 38.66
C GLY A 216 3.21 -6.38 37.32
N TYR A 217 3.07 -7.11 36.21
CA TYR A 217 3.08 -6.61 34.84
C TYR A 217 1.67 -6.65 34.25
N GLU A 218 1.47 -5.89 33.19
CA GLU A 218 0.25 -5.86 32.38
C GLU A 218 0.66 -5.78 30.91
N HIS A 219 -0.24 -6.18 30.03
CA HIS A 219 0.04 -6.22 28.61
C HIS A 219 -1.08 -5.54 27.82
N GLU A 220 -0.72 -4.97 26.68
CA GLU A 220 -1.64 -4.49 25.67
C GLU A 220 -1.15 -4.96 24.30
N ARG A 221 -2.01 -5.71 23.60
CA ARG A 221 -1.63 -6.45 22.38
C ARG A 221 -0.35 -7.27 22.63
N GLU A 222 0.69 -7.11 21.83
CA GLU A 222 1.96 -7.83 21.92
C GLU A 222 2.99 -7.13 22.83
N LEU A 223 2.61 -6.05 23.54
CA LEU A 223 3.49 -5.29 24.42
C LEU A 223 3.27 -5.67 25.89
N LEU A 224 4.37 -5.78 26.65
CA LEU A 224 4.37 -6.03 28.08
C LEU A 224 5.02 -4.84 28.81
N ALA A 225 4.43 -4.39 29.90
CA ALA A 225 4.98 -3.33 30.73
C ALA A 225 4.63 -3.51 32.21
N ARG A 226 5.29 -2.75 33.09
CA ARG A 226 4.95 -2.74 34.53
C ARG A 226 3.54 -2.17 34.72
N ARG A 227 2.81 -2.70 35.70
CA ARG A 227 1.45 -2.23 36.01
C ARG A 227 1.40 -0.71 36.24
N GLY A 228 0.53 -0.02 35.49
CA GLY A 228 0.36 1.43 35.49
C GLY A 228 1.06 2.14 34.33
N PHE A 229 1.54 1.42 33.32
CA PHE A 229 2.12 2.00 32.11
C PHE A 229 1.04 2.65 31.24
N ASP A 230 1.39 3.73 30.55
CA ASP A 230 0.46 4.47 29.68
C ASP A 230 0.66 4.03 28.22
N PHE A 231 0.03 2.90 27.86
CA PHE A 231 0.11 2.36 26.50
C PHE A 231 -0.47 3.33 25.46
N ASP A 232 -1.53 4.06 25.78
CA ASP A 232 -2.10 5.08 24.89
C ASP A 232 -1.07 6.17 24.55
N ALA A 233 -0.33 6.66 25.56
CA ALA A 233 0.72 7.65 25.34
C ALA A 233 1.90 7.09 24.56
N TYR A 234 2.26 5.81 24.79
CA TYR A 234 3.30 5.12 24.05
C TYR A 234 2.93 4.90 22.58
N ASP A 235 1.72 4.39 22.29
CA ASP A 235 1.19 4.22 20.94
C ASP A 235 1.18 5.55 20.19
N LEU A 236 0.76 6.63 20.85
CA LEU A 236 0.82 7.99 20.28
C LEU A 236 2.26 8.41 19.96
N GLN A 237 3.22 8.14 20.84
CA GLN A 237 4.63 8.47 20.63
C GLN A 237 5.22 7.69 19.44
N ILE A 238 5.00 6.38 19.37
CA ILE A 238 5.48 5.53 18.28
C ILE A 238 4.86 5.94 16.94
N ARG A 239 3.54 6.13 16.90
CA ARG A 239 2.85 6.61 15.69
C ARG A 239 3.39 7.98 15.24
N THR A 240 3.63 8.90 16.19
CA THR A 240 4.22 10.20 15.88
C THR A 240 5.64 10.07 15.32
N ALA A 241 6.47 9.20 15.90
CA ALA A 241 7.83 8.97 15.43
C ALA A 241 7.86 8.33 14.03
N LEU A 242 6.96 7.38 13.76
CA LEU A 242 6.78 6.78 12.46
C LEU A 242 6.41 7.85 11.42
N VAL A 243 5.39 8.66 11.71
CA VAL A 243 4.98 9.77 10.83
C VAL A 243 6.12 10.77 10.60
N ALA A 244 6.87 11.12 11.65
CA ALA A 244 8.03 11.99 11.53
C ALA A 244 9.09 11.41 10.58
N SER A 245 9.39 10.12 10.70
CA SER A 245 10.36 9.46 9.84
C SER A 245 9.87 9.30 8.40
N THR A 246 8.61 8.91 8.19
CA THR A 246 8.06 8.64 6.86
C THR A 246 7.99 9.90 6.00
N TYR A 247 7.68 11.05 6.60
CA TYR A 247 7.47 12.32 5.89
C TYR A 247 8.60 13.34 6.11
N ASP A 248 9.72 12.93 6.71
CA ASP A 248 10.87 13.79 7.08
C ASP A 248 10.45 15.05 7.86
N LEU A 249 9.56 14.86 8.85
CA LEU A 249 8.99 15.94 9.65
C LEU A 249 9.72 16.11 10.97
N THR A 250 9.70 17.34 11.48
CA THR A 250 10.02 17.58 12.88
C THR A 250 8.96 16.95 13.79
N HIS A 251 9.32 16.73 15.06
CA HIS A 251 8.38 16.18 16.04
C HIS A 251 7.10 17.03 16.16
N ASP A 252 7.20 18.36 16.18
CA ASP A 252 6.04 19.26 16.32
C ASP A 252 5.10 19.21 15.09
N GLU A 253 5.66 19.00 13.89
CA GLU A 253 4.91 18.81 12.64
C GLU A 253 4.17 17.47 12.65
N ALA A 254 4.86 16.39 13.02
CA ALA A 254 4.26 15.06 13.13
C ALA A 254 3.16 15.01 14.21
N VAL A 255 3.39 15.60 15.39
CA VAL A 255 2.36 15.73 16.45
C VAL A 255 1.14 16.47 15.92
N SER A 256 1.34 17.57 15.20
CA SER A 256 0.24 18.35 14.63
C SER A 256 -0.54 17.56 13.58
N ALA A 257 0.14 16.74 12.76
CA ALA A 257 -0.50 15.90 11.76
C ALA A 257 -1.35 14.80 12.41
N VAL A 258 -0.75 14.04 13.34
CA VAL A 258 -1.42 12.96 14.09
C VAL A 258 -2.62 13.51 14.87
N ALA A 259 -2.47 14.65 15.56
CA ALA A 259 -3.56 15.26 16.30
C ALA A 259 -4.73 15.72 15.42
N PHE A 260 -4.45 16.14 14.18
CA PHE A 260 -5.51 16.51 13.23
C PHE A 260 -6.27 15.28 12.72
N VAL A 261 -5.55 14.19 12.42
CA VAL A 261 -6.16 12.90 12.04
C VAL A 261 -7.02 12.34 13.18
N ASP A 262 -6.48 12.29 14.41
CA ASP A 262 -7.24 11.85 15.59
C ASP A 262 -8.51 12.68 15.82
N LEU A 263 -8.45 13.99 15.53
CA LEU A 263 -9.63 14.84 15.62
C LEU A 263 -10.67 14.42 14.57
N ALA A 264 -10.26 14.19 13.32
CA ALA A 264 -11.15 13.74 12.27
C ALA A 264 -11.78 12.36 12.57
N ASP A 265 -11.00 11.41 13.08
CA ASP A 265 -11.48 10.07 13.48
C ASP A 265 -12.54 10.14 14.60
N ARG A 266 -12.37 11.07 15.55
CA ARG A 266 -13.40 11.35 16.56
C ARG A 266 -14.67 11.91 15.92
N GLY A 267 -14.52 12.81 14.95
CA GLY A 267 -15.63 13.34 14.17
C GLY A 267 -16.39 12.24 13.41
N TYR A 268 -15.66 11.28 12.85
CA TYR A 268 -16.23 10.13 12.15
C TYR A 268 -17.00 9.22 13.12
N THR A 269 -16.39 8.92 14.27
CA THR A 269 -17.04 8.15 15.35
C THR A 269 -18.31 8.84 15.85
N ASP A 270 -18.29 10.18 16.01
CA ASP A 270 -19.45 10.95 16.43
C ASP A 270 -20.53 11.07 15.34
N ALA A 271 -20.19 10.89 14.07
CA ALA A 271 -21.13 11.05 12.95
C ALA A 271 -22.27 10.03 12.96
N VAL A 272 -22.14 8.92 13.67
CA VAL A 272 -23.22 7.92 13.87
C VAL A 272 -24.30 8.40 14.85
N ILE A 273 -24.06 9.51 15.57
CA ILE A 273 -25.01 10.10 16.51
C ILE A 273 -26.14 10.81 15.75
N ALA A 274 -27.39 10.60 16.19
CA ALA A 274 -28.54 11.31 15.62
C ALA A 274 -28.39 12.83 15.78
N ASP A 275 -28.71 13.57 14.71
CA ASP A 275 -28.61 15.04 14.62
C ASP A 275 -27.17 15.60 14.70
N PHE A 276 -26.15 14.81 14.34
CA PHE A 276 -24.77 15.30 14.23
C PHE A 276 -24.64 16.38 13.13
N ASP A 277 -24.21 17.57 13.52
CA ASP A 277 -23.89 18.68 12.62
C ASP A 277 -22.37 18.81 12.51
N ILE A 278 -21.82 18.32 11.40
CA ILE A 278 -20.37 18.32 11.10
C ILE A 278 -19.80 19.74 11.16
N ALA A 279 -20.54 20.74 10.66
CA ALA A 279 -20.07 22.11 10.61
C ALA A 279 -19.99 22.73 12.01
N ASP A 280 -21.03 22.54 12.84
CA ASP A 280 -20.99 22.98 14.25
C ASP A 280 -19.90 22.25 15.04
N TRP A 281 -19.74 20.94 14.83
CA TRP A 281 -18.71 20.14 15.48
C TRP A 281 -17.30 20.63 15.12
N ALA A 282 -17.00 20.83 13.84
CA ALA A 282 -15.71 21.34 13.38
C ALA A 282 -15.45 22.75 13.94
N HIS A 283 -16.47 23.61 13.88
CA HIS A 283 -16.41 24.96 14.41
C HIS A 283 -16.03 24.97 15.89
N ARG A 284 -16.67 24.14 16.71
CA ARG A 284 -16.39 24.05 18.16
C ARG A 284 -14.97 23.59 18.45
N HIS A 285 -14.48 22.57 17.74
CA HIS A 285 -13.15 22.00 18.02
C HIS A 285 -12.02 22.90 17.54
N VAL A 286 -12.09 23.42 16.32
CA VAL A 286 -11.05 24.33 15.79
C VAL A 286 -11.06 25.67 16.55
N SER A 287 -12.23 26.21 16.90
CA SER A 287 -12.30 27.47 17.66
C SER A 287 -11.79 27.35 19.09
N ALA A 288 -11.82 26.16 19.70
CA ALA A 288 -11.34 25.94 21.05
C ALA A 288 -9.81 26.08 21.13
N ALA A 289 -9.10 25.70 20.07
CA ALA A 289 -7.64 25.74 20.01
C ALA A 289 -7.12 26.02 18.57
N PRO A 290 -7.33 27.25 18.05
CA PRO A 290 -7.02 27.56 16.65
C PRO A 290 -5.52 27.47 16.32
N ASP A 291 -4.66 27.60 17.33
CA ASP A 291 -3.21 27.56 17.18
C ASP A 291 -2.64 26.12 17.25
N SER A 292 -3.44 25.11 17.62
CA SER A 292 -2.98 23.72 17.81
C SER A 292 -2.47 23.05 16.54
N PHE A 293 -2.85 23.57 15.38
CA PHE A 293 -2.48 23.00 14.08
C PHE A 293 -1.52 23.90 13.29
N VAL A 294 -0.83 24.83 13.96
CA VAL A 294 0.05 25.79 13.28
C VAL A 294 1.18 25.12 12.50
N SER A 295 1.66 23.96 12.95
CA SER A 295 2.73 23.21 12.28
C SER A 295 2.28 22.56 10.97
N LEU A 296 0.98 22.45 10.71
CA LEU A 296 0.47 22.08 9.38
C LEU A 296 0.80 23.14 8.32
N ALA A 297 1.34 24.30 8.71
CA ALA A 297 1.92 25.26 7.76
C ALA A 297 3.16 24.72 7.04
N ASP A 298 3.72 23.58 7.44
CA ASP A 298 4.67 22.84 6.62
C ASP A 298 3.92 21.98 5.56
N PRO A 299 4.33 22.00 4.27
CA PRO A 299 3.70 21.19 3.23
C PRO A 299 3.71 19.68 3.50
N GLY A 300 4.81 19.15 4.03
CA GLY A 300 4.95 17.72 4.35
C GLY A 300 3.98 17.31 5.44
N ALA A 301 3.82 18.14 6.48
CA ALA A 301 2.84 17.89 7.54
C ALA A 301 1.39 17.86 7.02
N ALA A 302 1.04 18.78 6.11
CA ALA A 302 -0.29 18.79 5.49
C ALA A 302 -0.53 17.55 4.60
N VAL A 303 0.48 17.14 3.82
CA VAL A 303 0.43 15.91 3.01
C VAL A 303 0.26 14.68 3.91
N ALA A 304 1.02 14.60 5.00
CA ALA A 304 0.90 13.51 5.98
C ALA A 304 -0.52 13.41 6.55
N VAL A 305 -1.18 14.53 6.87
CA VAL A 305 -2.59 14.50 7.31
C VAL A 305 -3.48 13.79 6.30
N PHE A 306 -3.40 14.19 5.02
CA PHE A 306 -4.25 13.64 3.98
C PHE A 306 -3.97 12.15 3.76
N ASP A 307 -2.70 11.78 3.70
CA ASP A 307 -2.28 10.41 3.43
C ASP A 307 -2.56 9.45 4.59
N LEU A 308 -2.51 9.89 5.84
CA LEU A 308 -2.75 9.03 7.00
C LEU A 308 -4.24 8.82 7.28
N GLY A 309 -5.04 9.89 7.22
CA GLY A 309 -6.41 9.88 7.73
C GLY A 309 -7.50 9.69 6.67
N PHE A 310 -7.17 9.86 5.39
CA PHE A 310 -8.22 10.11 4.38
C PHE A 310 -8.08 9.26 3.11
N ARG A 311 -7.24 8.22 3.03
CA ARG A 311 -7.09 7.42 1.79
C ARG A 311 -8.37 6.69 1.36
N ASN A 312 -9.21 6.22 2.30
CA ASN A 312 -10.29 5.24 2.07
C ASN A 312 -11.56 5.69 1.30
N GLN A 313 -11.60 6.88 0.70
CA GLN A 313 -12.72 7.38 -0.14
C GLN A 313 -14.08 7.36 0.54
N ASP A 314 -14.10 7.54 1.86
CA ASP A 314 -15.33 7.66 2.62
C ASP A 314 -15.89 9.11 2.56
N PRO A 315 -17.12 9.32 2.05
CA PRO A 315 -17.70 10.66 1.92
C PRO A 315 -17.93 11.38 3.26
N VAL A 316 -18.09 10.65 4.37
CA VAL A 316 -18.27 11.25 5.71
C VAL A 316 -16.92 11.79 6.19
N THR A 317 -15.85 11.03 6.04
CA THR A 317 -14.49 11.46 6.35
C THR A 317 -14.08 12.68 5.51
N ASP A 318 -14.41 12.71 4.22
CA ASP A 318 -14.16 13.88 3.35
C ASP A 318 -14.98 15.11 3.77
N ALA A 319 -16.25 14.94 4.19
CA ALA A 319 -17.05 16.04 4.71
C ALA A 319 -16.50 16.60 6.04
N ILE A 320 -15.95 15.75 6.90
CA ILE A 320 -15.27 16.14 8.14
C ILE A 320 -13.99 16.91 7.82
N LEU A 321 -13.17 16.42 6.87
CA LEU A 321 -11.97 17.11 6.40
C LEU A 321 -12.29 18.50 5.86
N GLU A 322 -13.30 18.61 4.99
CA GLU A 322 -13.76 19.89 4.44
C GLU A 322 -14.11 20.88 5.57
N ALA A 323 -14.90 20.43 6.54
CA ALA A 323 -15.38 21.27 7.63
C ALA A 323 -14.24 21.73 8.56
N LEU A 324 -13.38 20.80 8.98
CA LEU A 324 -12.20 21.11 9.81
C LEU A 324 -11.24 22.07 9.08
N ALA A 325 -10.91 21.77 7.84
CA ALA A 325 -9.98 22.56 7.04
C ALA A 325 -10.55 23.95 6.73
N SER A 326 -11.86 24.07 6.49
CA SER A 326 -12.53 25.35 6.29
C SER A 326 -12.51 26.22 7.55
N GLU A 327 -12.82 25.66 8.72
CA GLU A 327 -12.74 26.38 9.99
C GLU A 327 -11.29 26.79 10.31
N LEU A 328 -10.31 25.92 10.01
CA LEU A 328 -8.90 26.21 10.21
C LEU A 328 -8.41 27.35 9.29
N ALA A 329 -8.87 27.38 8.03
CA ALA A 329 -8.53 28.47 7.11
C ALA A 329 -9.10 29.83 7.57
N GLU A 330 -10.30 29.83 8.19
CA GLU A 330 -10.94 31.05 8.68
C GLU A 330 -10.30 31.54 10.00
N ARG A 331 -10.10 30.64 10.96
CA ARG A 331 -9.82 30.96 12.36
C ARG A 331 -8.37 30.70 12.79
N GLY A 332 -7.68 29.80 12.09
CA GLY A 332 -6.30 29.46 12.39
C GLY A 332 -5.33 30.61 12.12
N PRO A 333 -4.07 30.46 12.57
CA PRO A 333 -2.97 31.35 12.22
C PRO A 333 -2.88 31.61 10.72
N ARG A 334 -2.31 32.77 10.34
CA ARG A 334 -2.15 33.09 8.92
C ARG A 334 -1.23 32.10 8.18
N SER A 335 -0.25 31.53 8.87
CA SER A 335 0.69 30.56 8.31
C SER A 335 0.00 29.29 7.84
N VAL A 336 -1.01 28.78 8.57
CA VAL A 336 -1.66 27.51 8.21
C VAL A 336 -2.70 27.64 7.09
N ARG A 337 -3.01 28.87 6.63
CA ARG A 337 -4.09 29.09 5.65
C ARG A 337 -3.85 28.40 4.30
N ALA A 338 -2.60 28.30 3.86
CA ALA A 338 -2.28 27.61 2.62
C ALA A 338 -2.60 26.12 2.72
N ALA A 339 -2.09 25.47 3.77
CA ALA A 339 -2.39 24.07 4.09
C ALA A 339 -3.89 23.80 4.29
N ALA A 340 -4.57 24.64 5.08
CA ALA A 340 -6.00 24.49 5.35
C ALA A 340 -6.84 24.63 4.06
N HIS A 341 -6.50 25.57 3.18
CA HIS A 341 -7.16 25.65 1.88
C HIS A 341 -6.83 24.46 0.98
N TRP A 342 -5.59 23.95 1.00
CA TRP A 342 -5.22 22.76 0.23
C TRP A 342 -5.97 21.51 0.72
N LEU A 343 -6.02 21.24 2.03
CA LEU A 343 -6.77 20.12 2.61
C LEU A 343 -8.27 20.20 2.28
N ALA A 344 -8.88 21.39 2.40
CA ALA A 344 -10.26 21.59 1.99
C ALA A 344 -10.45 21.34 0.48
N GLY A 345 -9.47 21.73 -0.34
CA GLY A 345 -9.45 21.43 -1.78
C GLY A 345 -9.45 19.94 -2.08
N LYS A 346 -8.60 19.15 -1.39
CA LYS A 346 -8.56 17.69 -1.52
C LYS A 346 -9.91 17.05 -1.16
N ALA A 347 -10.51 17.46 -0.05
CA ALA A 347 -11.81 16.95 0.39
C ALA A 347 -12.92 17.21 -0.63
N VAL A 348 -13.08 18.47 -1.07
CA VAL A 348 -14.17 18.82 -1.99
C VAL A 348 -13.95 18.25 -3.39
N ASP A 349 -12.71 18.00 -3.78
CA ASP A 349 -12.40 17.31 -5.03
C ASP A 349 -12.91 15.86 -5.03
N ARG A 350 -12.73 15.15 -3.91
CA ARG A 350 -13.24 13.77 -3.72
C ARG A 350 -14.75 13.72 -3.60
N LEU A 351 -15.37 14.78 -3.07
CA LEU A 351 -16.82 14.96 -3.10
C LEU A 351 -17.38 15.34 -4.49
N GLY A 352 -16.56 15.33 -5.54
CA GLY A 352 -16.96 15.62 -6.92
C GLY A 352 -17.16 17.10 -7.23
N ARG A 353 -16.70 18.01 -6.36
CA ARG A 353 -16.86 19.48 -6.50
C ARG A 353 -15.57 20.12 -6.99
N VAL A 354 -15.07 19.67 -8.14
CA VAL A 354 -13.74 20.02 -8.66
C VAL A 354 -13.50 21.53 -8.87
N LEU A 355 -14.53 22.30 -9.26
CA LEU A 355 -14.40 23.76 -9.40
C LEU A 355 -14.25 24.47 -8.05
N GLU A 356 -14.83 23.92 -6.99
CA GLU A 356 -14.60 24.43 -5.63
C GLU A 356 -13.20 24.07 -5.15
N ALA A 357 -12.72 22.85 -5.47
CA ALA A 357 -11.34 22.44 -5.18
C ALA A 357 -10.33 23.40 -5.81
N GLU A 358 -10.52 23.76 -7.07
CA GLU A 358 -9.66 24.74 -7.76
C GLU A 358 -9.65 26.08 -7.03
N ALA A 359 -10.82 26.59 -6.64
CA ALA A 359 -10.91 27.85 -5.91
C ALA A 359 -10.20 27.78 -4.54
N HIS A 360 -10.19 26.60 -3.91
CA HIS A 360 -9.43 26.34 -2.70
C HIS A 360 -7.91 26.38 -2.96
N TYR A 361 -7.42 25.70 -3.99
CA TYR A 361 -6.00 25.75 -4.35
C TYR A 361 -5.54 27.17 -4.75
N GLU A 362 -6.36 27.94 -5.46
CA GLU A 362 -6.08 29.35 -5.73
C GLU A 362 -6.00 30.18 -4.44
N LYS A 363 -6.89 29.97 -3.47
CA LYS A 363 -6.80 30.61 -2.16
C LYS A 363 -5.55 30.20 -1.38
N ALA A 364 -5.12 28.94 -1.49
CA ALA A 364 -3.85 28.50 -0.92
C ALA A 364 -2.68 29.30 -1.51
N LEU A 365 -2.65 29.48 -2.83
CA LEU A 365 -1.62 30.31 -3.49
C LEU A 365 -1.71 31.81 -3.19
N LEU A 366 -2.89 32.31 -2.85
CA LEU A 366 -3.05 33.69 -2.35
C LEU A 366 -2.50 33.85 -0.94
N ALA A 367 -2.60 32.82 -0.09
CA ALA A 367 -2.00 32.80 1.23
C ALA A 367 -0.48 32.63 1.14
N GLU A 368 -0.02 31.70 0.30
CA GLU A 368 1.39 31.41 0.07
C GLU A 368 1.65 31.02 -1.39
N SER A 369 2.29 31.91 -2.14
CA SER A 369 2.46 31.75 -3.60
C SER A 369 3.37 30.58 -4.01
N GLY A 370 4.18 30.07 -3.08
CA GLY A 370 5.11 28.96 -3.29
C GLY A 370 4.60 27.62 -2.76
N TRP A 371 3.33 27.53 -2.35
CA TRP A 371 2.78 26.31 -1.76
C TRP A 371 2.76 25.16 -2.79
N GLY A 372 3.81 24.33 -2.75
CA GLY A 372 4.08 23.24 -3.70
C GLY A 372 2.87 22.33 -3.96
N PRO A 373 2.23 21.79 -2.91
CA PRO A 373 1.07 20.91 -3.08
C PRO A 373 -0.08 21.55 -3.87
N ALA A 374 -0.38 22.83 -3.66
CA ALA A 374 -1.43 23.53 -4.42
C ALA A 374 -1.00 23.85 -5.86
N LEU A 375 0.30 24.10 -6.10
CA LEU A 375 0.83 24.28 -7.45
C LEU A 375 0.70 23.01 -8.27
N PHE A 376 0.96 21.85 -7.66
CA PHE A 376 0.87 20.55 -8.31
C PHE A 376 -0.58 20.22 -8.70
N GLU A 377 -1.53 20.38 -7.77
CA GLU A 377 -2.97 20.16 -8.04
C GLU A 377 -3.48 21.08 -9.17
N LEU A 378 -3.09 22.37 -9.16
CA LEU A 378 -3.45 23.29 -10.24
C LEU A 378 -2.76 22.96 -11.57
N ALA A 379 -1.58 22.35 -11.55
CA ALA A 379 -0.92 21.87 -12.77
C ALA A 379 -1.68 20.69 -13.37
N GLN A 380 -2.15 19.75 -12.54
CA GLN A 380 -3.04 18.67 -12.99
C GLN A 380 -4.33 19.23 -13.58
N PHE A 381 -5.00 20.16 -12.92
CA PHE A 381 -6.25 20.75 -13.44
C PHE A 381 -6.04 21.57 -14.72
N ALA A 382 -4.84 22.13 -14.92
CA ALA A 382 -4.46 22.74 -16.19
C ALA A 382 -4.26 21.68 -17.29
N SER A 383 -3.61 20.55 -16.96
CA SER A 383 -3.49 19.39 -17.84
C SER A 383 -4.87 18.85 -18.24
N ASP A 384 -5.80 18.70 -17.30
CA ASP A 384 -7.16 18.22 -17.56
C ASP A 384 -7.88 19.09 -18.59
N ARG A 385 -7.70 20.41 -18.50
CA ARG A 385 -8.23 21.37 -19.50
C ARG A 385 -7.53 21.34 -20.85
N GLY A 386 -6.45 20.58 -20.99
CA GLY A 386 -5.60 20.54 -22.18
C GLY A 386 -4.64 21.75 -22.29
N ASP A 387 -4.30 22.39 -21.16
CA ASP A 387 -3.36 23.51 -21.11
C ASP A 387 -2.00 23.06 -20.55
N ALA A 388 -1.26 22.29 -21.37
CA ALA A 388 0.08 21.80 -21.01
C ALA A 388 1.07 22.94 -20.73
N THR A 389 0.90 24.11 -21.37
CA THR A 389 1.81 25.24 -21.15
C THR A 389 1.64 25.80 -19.75
N ARG A 390 0.40 25.99 -19.30
CA ARG A 390 0.11 26.42 -17.93
C ARG A 390 0.53 25.37 -16.91
N ALA A 391 0.27 24.09 -17.19
CA ALA A 391 0.66 23.00 -16.30
C ALA A 391 2.18 22.98 -16.08
N LEU A 392 2.99 23.00 -17.15
CA LEU A 392 4.47 23.08 -17.06
C LEU A 392 4.94 24.34 -16.34
N SER A 393 4.28 25.48 -16.57
CA SER A 393 4.61 26.73 -15.87
C SER A 393 4.32 26.67 -14.37
N LEU A 394 3.34 25.89 -13.93
CA LEU A 394 3.03 25.69 -12.51
C LEU A 394 4.03 24.73 -11.86
N LEU A 395 4.34 23.61 -12.53
CA LEU A 395 5.37 22.65 -12.08
C LEU A 395 6.75 23.29 -11.97
N GLY A 396 7.14 24.14 -12.92
CA GLY A 396 8.43 24.85 -12.87
C GLY A 396 8.57 25.86 -11.71
N ARG A 397 7.53 26.05 -10.88
CA ARG A 397 7.58 26.85 -9.65
C ARG A 397 7.79 26.00 -8.39
N ILE A 398 7.67 24.68 -8.51
CA ILE A 398 7.88 23.71 -7.45
C ILE A 398 9.36 23.32 -7.48
N ASP A 399 10.00 23.24 -6.31
CA ASP A 399 11.35 22.70 -6.23
C ASP A 399 11.34 21.22 -6.64
N GLY A 400 12.27 20.79 -7.50
CA GLY A 400 12.21 19.46 -8.12
C GLY A 400 11.09 19.26 -9.16
N GLY A 401 10.23 20.25 -9.40
CA GLY A 401 9.02 20.09 -10.25
C GLY A 401 9.28 19.72 -11.72
N THR A 402 10.52 19.86 -12.21
CA THR A 402 10.92 19.41 -13.57
C THR A 402 11.28 17.93 -13.63
N GLU A 403 11.50 17.30 -12.48
CA GLU A 403 11.82 15.88 -12.32
C GLU A 403 10.54 15.04 -12.17
N GLU A 404 9.40 15.70 -11.95
CA GLU A 404 8.07 15.08 -11.89
C GLU A 404 7.69 14.36 -13.18
N ASN A 405 7.11 13.16 -13.06
CA ASN A 405 6.61 12.39 -14.20
C ASN A 405 5.58 13.16 -15.03
N LEU A 406 4.72 13.94 -14.36
CA LEU A 406 3.76 14.83 -15.02
C LEU A 406 4.48 15.83 -15.95
N TYR A 407 5.65 16.36 -15.53
CA TYR A 407 6.41 17.29 -16.35
C TYR A 407 6.89 16.62 -17.64
N ALA A 408 7.47 15.43 -17.55
CA ALA A 408 7.93 14.66 -18.71
C ALA A 408 6.79 14.36 -19.69
N VAL A 409 5.66 13.88 -19.20
CA VAL A 409 4.47 13.57 -20.02
C VAL A 409 3.96 14.82 -20.74
N LEU A 410 3.87 15.96 -20.05
CA LEU A 410 3.33 17.20 -20.62
C LEU A 410 4.19 17.76 -21.76
N GLN A 411 5.50 17.46 -21.81
CA GLN A 411 6.38 17.94 -22.87
C GLN A 411 5.96 17.44 -24.26
N ASP A 412 5.41 16.22 -24.35
CA ASP A 412 4.94 15.63 -25.61
C ASP A 412 3.69 16.33 -26.17
N PHE A 413 2.98 17.07 -25.33
CA PHE A 413 1.71 17.71 -25.64
C PHE A 413 1.80 19.23 -25.70
N VAL A 414 3.00 19.81 -25.56
CA VAL A 414 3.21 21.24 -25.79
C VAL A 414 3.03 21.57 -27.28
N PRO A 415 2.24 22.61 -27.62
CA PRO A 415 2.17 23.09 -28.98
C PRO A 415 3.56 23.42 -29.55
N SER A 416 3.99 22.63 -30.53
CA SER A 416 5.26 22.85 -31.21
C SER A 416 5.12 23.89 -32.32
N ASP A 417 5.89 24.96 -32.22
CA ASP A 417 6.07 25.93 -33.31
C ASP A 417 7.05 25.36 -34.33
N HIS A 418 6.61 25.25 -35.59
CA HIS A 418 7.42 24.76 -36.71
C HIS A 418 7.75 25.91 -37.69
N PRO A 419 8.68 26.82 -37.33
CA PRO A 419 9.06 27.95 -38.18
C PRO A 419 9.72 27.53 -39.49
N GLU A 420 10.28 26.32 -39.54
CA GLU A 420 10.87 25.70 -40.71
C GLU A 420 9.82 25.25 -41.75
N LEU A 421 8.58 25.01 -41.34
CA LEU A 421 7.51 24.57 -42.26
C LEU A 421 6.84 25.75 -42.95
N GLY A 422 6.97 25.79 -44.27
CA GLY A 422 6.24 26.68 -45.14
C GLY A 422 4.73 26.37 -45.14
N ARG A 423 3.91 27.41 -45.34
CA ARG A 423 2.44 27.33 -45.33
C ARG A 423 1.84 26.16 -46.16
N ASN A 424 2.50 25.71 -47.23
CA ASN A 424 2.00 24.65 -48.10
C ASN A 424 2.72 23.30 -47.93
N ASP A 425 3.70 23.21 -47.01
CA ASP A 425 4.48 21.99 -46.78
C ASP A 425 3.61 20.89 -46.15
N LYS A 426 4.09 19.65 -46.19
CA LYS A 426 3.44 18.55 -45.47
C LYS A 426 3.53 18.83 -43.98
N CYS A 427 2.43 18.61 -43.26
CA CYS A 427 2.37 18.87 -41.84
C CYS A 427 3.25 17.88 -41.06
N TRP A 428 3.89 18.35 -39.99
CA TRP A 428 4.75 17.55 -39.11
C TRP A 428 4.02 16.37 -38.44
N CYS A 429 2.74 16.51 -38.13
CA CYS A 429 1.89 15.51 -37.46
C CYS A 429 1.65 14.17 -38.20
N GLY A 430 2.36 13.88 -39.30
CA GLY A 430 2.20 12.63 -40.05
C GLY A 430 0.91 12.49 -40.88
N SER A 431 -0.09 13.36 -40.71
CA SER A 431 -1.41 13.27 -41.40
C SER A 431 -1.40 13.33 -42.94
N GLY A 432 -0.26 13.64 -43.56
CA GLY A 432 -0.13 13.82 -45.00
C GLY A 432 -0.83 15.08 -45.58
N ARG A 433 -1.51 15.89 -44.76
CA ARG A 433 -2.17 17.15 -45.17
C ARG A 433 -1.20 18.32 -45.25
N LYS A 434 -1.60 19.42 -45.92
CA LYS A 434 -0.80 20.68 -45.97
C LYS A 434 -0.83 21.38 -44.62
N TYR A 435 0.29 21.95 -44.19
CA TYR A 435 0.44 22.61 -42.89
C TYR A 435 -0.64 23.67 -42.64
N LYS A 436 -0.97 24.52 -43.64
CA LYS A 436 -2.07 25.52 -43.53
C LYS A 436 -3.47 24.99 -43.27
N VAL A 437 -3.73 23.76 -43.67
CA VAL A 437 -5.06 23.14 -43.54
C VAL A 437 -5.12 22.35 -42.23
N CYS A 438 -3.96 21.85 -41.79
CA CYS A 438 -3.82 20.98 -40.64
C CYS A 438 -3.56 21.75 -39.35
N HIS A 439 -2.40 22.42 -39.21
CA HIS A 439 -1.91 22.93 -37.91
C HIS A 439 -1.46 24.39 -37.93
N LEU A 440 -1.22 25.02 -39.09
CA LEU A 440 -0.78 26.42 -39.12
C LEU A 440 -1.89 27.33 -38.58
N GLY A 441 -1.65 27.93 -37.41
CA GLY A 441 -2.64 28.73 -36.70
C GLY A 441 -3.78 27.91 -36.08
N LYS A 442 -3.63 26.59 -35.96
CA LYS A 442 -4.55 25.64 -35.31
C LYS A 442 -3.84 24.84 -34.22
N ALA A 443 -2.86 25.45 -33.55
CA ALA A 443 -1.91 24.82 -32.64
C ALA A 443 -2.54 24.21 -31.35
N ASP A 444 -3.83 23.91 -31.37
CA ASP A 444 -4.62 23.61 -30.18
C ASP A 444 -5.69 22.52 -30.45
N GLU A 445 -6.25 22.40 -31.66
CA GLU A 445 -7.32 21.42 -31.95
C GLU A 445 -6.83 19.97 -32.14
N SER A 446 -5.61 19.78 -32.63
CA SER A 446 -5.11 18.44 -32.99
C SER A 446 -4.61 17.65 -31.80
N VAL A 447 -3.96 18.34 -30.88
CA VAL A 447 -3.46 17.79 -29.63
C VAL A 447 -4.64 17.47 -28.69
N LYS A 448 -5.65 18.34 -28.65
CA LYS A 448 -6.95 18.07 -27.97
C LYS A 448 -7.78 16.96 -28.62
N ALA A 449 -7.48 16.60 -29.87
CA ALA A 449 -8.14 15.48 -30.56
C ALA A 449 -7.35 14.18 -30.44
N ASP A 450 -6.13 14.20 -29.89
CA ASP A 450 -5.30 13.01 -29.68
C ASP A 450 -5.77 12.28 -28.42
N GLY A 451 -6.39 11.11 -28.61
CA GLY A 451 -6.83 10.27 -27.50
C GLY A 451 -5.72 9.87 -26.55
N ARG A 452 -4.45 9.87 -26.97
CA ARG A 452 -3.34 9.54 -26.07
C ARG A 452 -3.17 10.55 -24.94
N TRP A 453 -3.49 11.82 -25.16
CA TRP A 453 -3.49 12.78 -24.06
C TRP A 453 -4.59 12.44 -23.07
N LEU A 454 -5.83 12.25 -23.53
CA LEU A 454 -6.93 11.87 -22.64
C LEU A 454 -6.63 10.61 -21.82
N TYR A 455 -6.01 9.59 -22.44
CA TYR A 455 -5.55 8.41 -21.72
C TYR A 455 -4.47 8.75 -20.68
N LYS A 456 -3.43 9.52 -21.05
CA LYS A 456 -2.38 9.93 -20.11
C LYS A 456 -2.90 10.82 -18.96
N LYS A 457 -3.96 11.64 -19.16
CA LYS A 457 -4.63 12.35 -18.04
C LYS A 457 -5.21 11.37 -17.02
N ALA A 458 -5.88 10.32 -17.50
CA ALA A 458 -6.41 9.28 -16.62
C ALA A 458 -5.28 8.53 -15.89
N CYS A 459 -4.19 8.18 -16.59
CA CYS A 459 -3.01 7.59 -15.96
C CYS A 459 -2.47 8.48 -14.82
N LEU A 460 -2.32 9.79 -15.06
CA LEU A 460 -1.83 10.74 -14.07
C LEU A 460 -2.78 10.86 -12.87
N PHE A 461 -4.10 10.83 -13.10
CA PHE A 461 -5.11 10.82 -12.05
C PHE A 461 -5.02 9.56 -11.16
N ALA A 462 -4.65 8.41 -11.73
CA ALA A 462 -4.50 7.16 -10.97
C ALA A 462 -3.37 7.18 -9.94
N PHE A 463 -2.43 8.14 -10.00
CA PHE A 463 -1.38 8.31 -8.98
C PHE A 463 -1.81 9.19 -7.80
N ALA A 464 -3.08 9.56 -7.70
CA ALA A 464 -3.58 10.20 -6.48
C ALA A 464 -3.48 9.20 -5.31
N SER A 465 -3.13 9.68 -4.10
CA SER A 465 -2.86 8.84 -2.92
C SER A 465 -3.98 7.84 -2.61
N GLU A 466 -5.23 8.17 -2.93
CA GLU A 466 -6.39 7.31 -2.70
C GLU A 466 -6.50 6.08 -3.62
N PHE A 467 -5.64 5.96 -4.64
CA PHE A 467 -5.59 4.81 -5.55
C PHE A 467 -4.28 4.04 -5.43
N VAL A 468 -3.36 4.48 -4.57
CA VAL A 468 -2.01 3.94 -4.49
C VAL A 468 -2.04 2.44 -4.25
N ASP A 469 -2.86 1.94 -3.32
CA ASP A 469 -2.92 0.52 -2.96
C ASP A 469 -3.37 -0.37 -4.15
N ILE A 470 -4.32 0.11 -4.97
CA ILE A 470 -4.76 -0.62 -6.17
C ILE A 470 -3.66 -0.62 -7.22
N VAL A 471 -3.05 0.54 -7.45
CA VAL A 471 -2.03 0.72 -8.50
C VAL A 471 -0.76 -0.04 -8.17
N THR A 472 -0.24 0.08 -6.94
CA THR A 472 0.96 -0.63 -6.49
C THR A 472 0.68 -2.12 -6.33
N GLY A 473 -0.47 -2.53 -5.76
CA GLY A 473 -0.79 -3.95 -5.63
C GLY A 473 -0.84 -4.69 -6.97
N LEU A 474 -1.36 -4.04 -8.02
CA LEU A 474 -1.35 -4.64 -9.37
C LEU A 474 0.03 -4.57 -10.03
N ASP A 475 0.81 -3.51 -9.80
CA ASP A 475 2.18 -3.39 -10.31
C ASP A 475 3.12 -4.43 -9.66
N ASP A 476 2.99 -4.64 -8.35
CA ASP A 476 3.74 -5.67 -7.60
C ASP A 476 3.45 -7.07 -8.18
N LEU A 477 2.20 -7.38 -8.51
CA LEU A 477 1.83 -8.64 -9.18
C LEU A 477 2.40 -8.75 -10.60
N GLU A 478 2.48 -7.65 -11.36
CA GLU A 478 3.11 -7.62 -12.68
C GLU A 478 4.62 -7.90 -12.57
N ASN A 479 5.24 -7.44 -11.48
CA ASN A 479 6.69 -7.38 -11.28
C ASN A 479 7.28 -8.46 -10.36
N GLU A 480 6.46 -9.29 -9.68
CA GLU A 480 6.82 -10.22 -8.58
C GLU A 480 8.05 -11.14 -8.79
N ASN A 481 8.45 -11.44 -10.03
CA ASN A 481 9.66 -12.25 -10.33
C ASN A 481 10.54 -11.61 -11.41
N LEU A 482 10.50 -10.29 -11.56
CA LEU A 482 11.49 -9.60 -12.38
C LEU A 482 12.83 -9.59 -11.66
N SER A 483 13.92 -9.70 -12.41
CA SER A 483 15.25 -9.43 -11.86
C SER A 483 15.38 -7.94 -11.45
N GLU A 484 16.34 -7.62 -10.60
CA GLU A 484 16.59 -6.25 -10.16
C GLU A 484 16.84 -5.29 -11.33
N ASP A 485 17.59 -5.74 -12.35
CA ASP A 485 17.82 -4.98 -13.60
C ASP A 485 16.51 -4.71 -14.37
N GLU A 486 15.57 -5.65 -14.35
CA GLU A 486 14.27 -5.52 -15.00
C GLU A 486 13.32 -4.61 -14.20
N LEU A 487 13.35 -4.70 -12.87
CA LEU A 487 12.60 -3.80 -11.98
C LEU A 487 13.04 -2.33 -12.14
N ILE A 488 14.35 -2.08 -12.25
CA ILE A 488 14.88 -0.73 -12.49
C ILE A 488 14.42 -0.17 -13.84
N ALA A 489 14.24 -1.04 -14.84
CA ALA A 489 13.76 -0.64 -16.16
C ALA A 489 12.23 -0.54 -16.24
N ALA A 490 11.50 -1.21 -15.35
CA ALA A 490 10.05 -1.19 -15.31
C ALA A 490 9.54 0.20 -14.91
N THR A 491 8.49 0.64 -15.59
CA THR A 491 7.78 1.87 -15.21
C THR A 491 6.30 1.60 -15.18
N ILE A 492 5.73 1.79 -14.00
CA ILE A 492 4.30 1.69 -13.73
C ILE A 492 3.46 2.57 -14.70
N PHE A 493 4.04 3.65 -15.24
CA PHE A 493 3.36 4.55 -16.18
C PHE A 493 3.09 3.97 -17.57
N ASP A 494 3.84 2.94 -17.97
CA ASP A 494 3.73 2.29 -19.28
C ASP A 494 3.40 0.79 -19.17
N GLY A 495 3.31 0.24 -17.95
CA GLY A 495 2.92 -1.13 -17.65
C GLY A 495 1.44 -1.44 -17.92
N SER A 496 1.12 -2.73 -18.00
CA SER A 496 -0.26 -3.17 -18.25
C SER A 496 -1.12 -3.14 -16.99
N ALA A 497 -0.51 -3.24 -15.81
CA ALA A 497 -1.16 -3.10 -14.50
C ALA A 497 -1.90 -1.77 -14.38
N LEU A 498 -1.31 -0.67 -14.86
CA LEU A 498 -1.98 0.63 -14.82
C LEU A 498 -3.23 0.70 -15.71
N ASP A 499 -3.22 0.07 -16.90
CA ASP A 499 -4.46 -0.03 -17.71
C ASP A 499 -5.52 -0.91 -17.01
N VAL A 500 -5.10 -2.01 -16.37
CA VAL A 500 -6.01 -2.84 -15.57
C VAL A 500 -6.61 -2.02 -14.42
N ALA A 501 -5.79 -1.28 -13.67
CA ALA A 501 -6.24 -0.43 -12.57
C ALA A 501 -7.24 0.64 -13.06
N LEU A 502 -6.98 1.24 -14.23
CA LEU A 502 -7.87 2.21 -14.85
C LEU A 502 -9.25 1.62 -15.17
N PHE A 503 -9.31 0.49 -15.88
CA PHE A 503 -10.58 0.00 -16.42
C PHE A 503 -11.24 -1.07 -15.56
N GLU A 504 -10.49 -2.10 -15.19
CA GLU A 504 -10.99 -3.19 -14.36
C GLU A 504 -10.99 -2.82 -12.87
N GLY A 505 -10.04 -1.99 -12.41
CA GLY A 505 -10.02 -1.40 -11.07
C GLY A 505 -10.94 -0.19 -10.87
N GLY A 506 -11.64 0.26 -11.93
CA GLY A 506 -12.66 1.31 -11.86
C GLY A 506 -12.16 2.76 -11.80
N ILE A 507 -10.84 3.00 -11.75
CA ILE A 507 -10.26 4.35 -11.59
C ILE A 507 -10.65 5.28 -12.75
N PHE A 508 -10.78 4.76 -13.98
CA PHE A 508 -11.17 5.54 -15.16
C PHE A 508 -12.61 6.08 -15.06
N ALA A 509 -13.52 5.33 -14.42
CA ALA A 509 -14.87 5.80 -14.15
C ALA A 509 -14.86 6.97 -13.15
N GLU A 510 -14.03 6.85 -12.12
CA GLU A 510 -13.84 7.89 -11.11
C GLU A 510 -13.18 9.16 -11.69
N PHE A 511 -12.17 8.98 -12.57
CA PHE A 511 -11.57 10.06 -13.35
C PHE A 511 -12.64 10.84 -14.12
N LEU A 512 -13.50 10.15 -14.88
CA LEU A 512 -14.55 10.81 -15.65
C LEU A 512 -15.56 11.51 -14.74
N ALA A 513 -15.95 10.89 -13.63
CA ALA A 513 -16.89 11.47 -12.68
C ALA A 513 -16.34 12.79 -12.10
N ARG A 514 -15.10 12.79 -11.59
CA ARG A 514 -14.47 13.93 -10.92
C ARG A 514 -13.94 15.01 -11.86
N ARG A 515 -13.53 14.66 -13.08
CA ARG A 515 -12.87 15.60 -14.00
C ARG A 515 -13.75 16.12 -15.13
N SER A 516 -14.96 15.60 -15.31
CA SER A 516 -15.85 16.01 -16.41
C SER A 516 -16.09 17.52 -16.56
N GLU A 517 -16.14 18.27 -15.45
CA GLU A 517 -16.30 19.73 -15.49
C GLU A 517 -15.04 20.49 -15.94
N LEU A 518 -13.86 19.87 -15.85
CA LEU A 518 -12.59 20.43 -16.31
C LEU A 518 -12.28 20.03 -17.75
N LEU A 519 -12.59 18.80 -18.12
CA LEU A 519 -12.26 18.23 -19.42
C LEU A 519 -12.94 19.01 -20.57
N PRO A 520 -12.28 19.16 -21.72
CA PRO A 520 -12.93 19.58 -22.96
C PRO A 520 -14.15 18.70 -23.28
N GLU A 521 -15.25 19.30 -23.75
CA GLU A 521 -16.52 18.58 -24.03
C GLU A 521 -16.33 17.37 -24.97
N ALA A 522 -15.46 17.49 -25.97
CA ALA A 522 -15.16 16.39 -26.89
C ALA A 522 -14.42 15.22 -26.20
N GLU A 523 -13.59 15.52 -25.20
CA GLU A 523 -12.89 14.51 -24.41
C GLU A 523 -13.85 13.80 -23.45
N VAL A 524 -14.80 14.52 -22.83
CA VAL A 524 -15.86 13.91 -21.99
C VAL A 524 -16.65 12.89 -22.79
N VAL A 525 -17.06 13.24 -24.02
CA VAL A 525 -17.78 12.30 -24.91
C VAL A 525 -16.92 11.09 -25.27
N THR A 526 -15.63 11.31 -25.52
CA THR A 526 -14.68 10.24 -25.88
C THR A 526 -14.43 9.30 -24.69
N ALA A 527 -14.17 9.84 -23.51
CA ALA A 527 -14.00 9.08 -22.27
C ALA A 527 -15.25 8.26 -21.92
N ALA A 528 -16.45 8.86 -22.05
CA ALA A 528 -17.70 8.15 -21.80
C ALA A 528 -17.88 6.93 -22.74
N GLN A 529 -17.35 6.98 -23.96
CA GLN A 529 -17.36 5.83 -24.88
C GLN A 529 -16.37 4.74 -24.43
N TRP A 530 -15.22 5.13 -23.89
CA TRP A 530 -14.18 4.19 -23.46
C TRP A 530 -14.59 3.32 -22.27
N LEU A 531 -15.50 3.79 -21.41
CA LEU A 531 -16.05 2.99 -20.31
C LEU A 531 -16.69 1.67 -20.75
N GLY A 532 -17.15 1.58 -21.99
CA GLY A 532 -17.71 0.34 -22.55
C GLY A 532 -16.71 -0.53 -23.30
N ILE A 533 -15.46 -0.08 -23.46
CA ILE A 533 -14.44 -0.78 -24.24
C ILE A 533 -13.69 -1.74 -23.34
N ARG A 534 -13.74 -3.03 -23.70
CA ARG A 534 -13.01 -4.09 -23.01
C ARG A 534 -11.66 -4.35 -23.67
N ARG A 535 -10.69 -4.76 -22.85
CA ARG A 535 -9.46 -5.40 -23.31
C ARG A 535 -9.81 -6.68 -24.10
N SER A 536 -8.98 -7.02 -25.08
CA SER A 536 -9.08 -8.29 -25.83
C SER A 536 -7.70 -8.80 -26.21
N VAL A 537 -7.66 -10.01 -26.78
CA VAL A 537 -6.46 -10.62 -27.34
C VAL A 537 -6.51 -10.51 -28.87
N TYR A 538 -5.43 -10.02 -29.45
CA TYR A 538 -5.29 -9.75 -30.87
C TYR A 538 -4.12 -10.52 -31.47
N GLU A 539 -4.27 -10.95 -32.72
CA GLU A 539 -3.14 -11.37 -33.57
C GLU A 539 -2.68 -10.17 -34.41
N VAL A 540 -1.37 -9.91 -34.41
CA VAL A 540 -0.76 -8.88 -35.25
C VAL A 540 -0.69 -9.40 -36.68
N ILE A 541 -1.46 -8.81 -37.60
CA ILE A 541 -1.55 -9.28 -38.99
C ILE A 541 -0.55 -8.57 -39.89
N GLU A 542 -0.45 -7.25 -39.75
CA GLU A 542 0.40 -6.42 -40.59
C GLU A 542 0.87 -5.20 -39.80
N THR A 543 2.15 -4.88 -39.91
CA THR A 543 2.75 -3.67 -39.37
C THR A 543 3.20 -2.77 -40.53
N SER A 544 2.95 -1.46 -40.40
CA SER A 544 3.39 -0.46 -41.37
C SER A 544 3.86 0.80 -40.65
N ASP A 545 4.58 1.68 -41.36
CA ASP A 545 5.00 3.00 -40.85
C ASP A 545 3.82 3.89 -40.43
N THR A 546 2.59 3.56 -40.85
CA THR A 546 1.38 4.36 -40.63
C THR A 546 0.33 3.69 -39.75
N GLY A 547 0.62 2.50 -39.22
CA GLY A 547 -0.30 1.78 -38.35
C GLY A 547 -0.16 0.26 -38.41
N VAL A 548 -0.87 -0.41 -37.50
CA VAL A 548 -0.88 -1.86 -37.32
C VAL A 548 -2.29 -2.40 -37.53
N VAL A 549 -2.42 -3.52 -38.23
CA VAL A 549 -3.68 -4.25 -38.40
C VAL A 549 -3.71 -5.39 -37.40
N LEU A 550 -4.71 -5.37 -36.52
CA LEU A 550 -4.93 -6.34 -35.46
C LEU A 550 -6.19 -7.16 -35.78
N LEU A 551 -6.12 -8.48 -35.62
CA LEU A 551 -7.28 -9.37 -35.67
C LEU A 551 -7.68 -9.74 -34.24
N ASP A 552 -8.85 -9.27 -33.81
CA ASP A 552 -9.42 -9.63 -32.50
C ASP A 552 -9.78 -11.12 -32.49
N ARG A 553 -9.17 -11.88 -31.58
CA ARG A 553 -9.40 -13.32 -31.47
C ARG A 553 -10.76 -13.65 -30.86
N GLY A 554 -11.34 -12.75 -30.07
CA GLY A 554 -12.68 -12.92 -29.49
C GLY A 554 -13.76 -12.66 -30.54
N SER A 555 -13.79 -11.45 -31.11
CA SER A 555 -14.83 -11.04 -32.08
C SER A 555 -14.61 -11.54 -33.50
N LYS A 556 -13.37 -11.91 -33.87
CA LYS A 556 -12.92 -12.21 -35.24
C LYS A 556 -12.99 -11.01 -36.19
N GLU A 557 -13.08 -9.79 -35.67
CA GLU A 557 -13.02 -8.56 -36.46
C GLU A 557 -11.59 -8.00 -36.53
N THR A 558 -11.30 -7.29 -37.62
CA THR A 558 -10.01 -6.61 -37.79
C THR A 558 -10.12 -5.13 -37.45
N VAL A 559 -9.16 -4.58 -36.72
CA VAL A 559 -9.04 -3.15 -36.42
C VAL A 559 -7.68 -2.63 -36.87
N THR A 560 -7.65 -1.38 -37.35
CA THR A 560 -6.39 -0.70 -37.72
C THR A 560 -6.11 0.39 -36.71
N VAL A 561 -4.96 0.31 -36.03
CA VAL A 561 -4.48 1.31 -35.08
C VAL A 561 -3.40 2.18 -35.72
N ALA A 562 -3.39 3.48 -35.42
CA ALA A 562 -2.60 4.48 -36.14
C ALA A 562 -1.09 4.53 -35.77
N HIS A 563 -0.69 3.81 -34.72
CA HIS A 563 0.67 3.81 -34.18
C HIS A 563 1.23 2.39 -34.11
N SER A 564 2.57 2.28 -34.03
CA SER A 564 3.22 1.01 -33.75
C SER A 564 2.73 0.45 -32.42
N VAL A 565 2.49 -0.85 -32.40
CA VAL A 565 2.21 -1.63 -31.21
C VAL A 565 3.40 -2.56 -31.02
N GLU A 566 3.70 -2.92 -29.78
CA GLU A 566 4.70 -3.93 -29.50
C GLU A 566 4.28 -5.28 -30.10
N GLY A 567 5.21 -5.98 -30.76
CA GLY A 567 4.95 -7.23 -31.48
C GLY A 567 5.14 -7.14 -33.00
N GLU A 568 5.54 -8.26 -33.60
CA GLU A 568 5.72 -8.46 -35.04
C GLU A 568 4.52 -9.20 -35.66
N PRO A 569 4.33 -9.15 -36.99
CA PRO A 569 3.29 -9.94 -37.65
C PRO A 569 3.37 -11.44 -37.32
N GLY A 570 2.28 -11.98 -36.76
CA GLY A 570 2.17 -13.34 -36.24
C GLY A 570 2.15 -13.42 -34.71
N ASP A 571 2.61 -12.38 -34.02
CA ASP A 571 2.57 -12.31 -32.56
C ASP A 571 1.14 -12.14 -32.06
N VAL A 572 0.93 -12.59 -30.83
CA VAL A 572 -0.33 -12.48 -30.11
C VAL A 572 -0.14 -11.49 -28.99
N ILE A 573 -1.02 -10.50 -28.90
CA ILE A 573 -0.95 -9.46 -27.89
C ILE A 573 -2.27 -9.37 -27.13
N SER A 574 -2.22 -9.01 -25.86
CA SER A 574 -3.38 -8.51 -25.12
C SER A 574 -3.31 -6.99 -25.07
N ALA A 575 -4.40 -6.30 -25.37
CA ALA A 575 -4.43 -4.84 -25.37
C ALA A 575 -5.85 -4.31 -25.24
N ARG A 576 -5.99 -3.01 -24.93
CA ARG A 576 -7.24 -2.28 -25.10
C ARG A 576 -7.15 -1.36 -26.29
N VAL A 577 -8.07 -1.52 -27.25
CA VAL A 577 -8.11 -0.67 -28.45
C VAL A 577 -9.13 0.45 -28.25
N LEU A 578 -8.63 1.64 -27.93
CA LEU A 578 -9.41 2.85 -27.72
C LEU A 578 -9.60 3.62 -29.03
N THR A 579 -10.73 4.32 -29.16
CA THR A 579 -11.04 5.13 -30.35
C THR A 579 -11.20 6.60 -30.00
N ALA A 580 -10.51 7.48 -30.74
CA ALA A 580 -10.60 8.93 -30.63
C ALA A 580 -10.86 9.56 -32.02
N PRO A 581 -11.13 10.88 -32.11
CA PRO A 581 -11.33 11.55 -33.40
C PRO A 581 -10.16 11.40 -34.39
N THR A 582 -8.94 11.17 -33.90
CA THR A 582 -7.73 10.93 -34.71
C THR A 582 -7.59 9.49 -35.21
N GLY A 583 -8.31 8.52 -34.63
CA GLY A 583 -8.25 7.11 -34.99
C GLY A 583 -8.25 6.18 -33.77
N ALA A 584 -8.08 4.89 -34.04
CA ALA A 584 -7.90 3.88 -32.99
C ALA A 584 -6.42 3.79 -32.58
N PHE A 585 -6.18 3.48 -31.31
CA PHE A 585 -4.84 3.24 -30.75
C PHE A 585 -4.94 2.17 -29.66
N ALA A 586 -3.85 1.44 -29.44
CA ALA A 586 -3.77 0.40 -28.41
C ALA A 586 -3.07 0.94 -27.16
N VAL A 587 -3.52 0.51 -25.99
CA VAL A 587 -2.95 0.81 -24.67
C VAL A 587 -2.88 -0.47 -23.82
N GLY A 588 -2.04 -0.46 -22.77
CA GLY A 588 -1.87 -1.59 -21.85
C GLY A 588 -1.46 -2.88 -22.58
N VAL A 589 -0.55 -2.76 -23.55
CA VAL A 589 -0.17 -3.83 -24.47
C VAL A 589 0.74 -4.81 -23.76
N VAL A 590 0.45 -6.10 -23.89
CA VAL A 590 1.31 -7.20 -23.44
C VAL A 590 1.48 -8.20 -24.57
N VAL A 591 2.72 -8.53 -24.92
CA VAL A 591 3.01 -9.59 -25.89
C VAL A 591 2.88 -10.95 -25.19
N MET A 592 2.00 -11.81 -25.69
CA MET A 592 1.76 -13.13 -25.11
C MET A 592 2.90 -14.07 -25.50
N ALA A 593 3.50 -14.71 -24.51
CA ALA A 593 4.58 -15.67 -24.71
C ALA A 593 4.08 -17.00 -25.32
N THR A 594 2.83 -17.39 -25.04
CA THR A 594 2.27 -18.66 -25.52
C THR A 594 0.79 -18.58 -25.93
N GLU A 595 0.37 -19.51 -26.78
CA GLU A 595 -1.06 -19.70 -27.12
C GLU A 595 -1.91 -20.12 -25.91
N SER A 596 -1.31 -20.83 -24.94
CA SER A 596 -2.00 -21.23 -23.70
C SER A 596 -2.35 -20.01 -22.85
N GLN A 597 -1.37 -19.12 -22.64
CA GLN A 597 -1.56 -17.84 -21.97
C GLN A 597 -2.65 -17.00 -22.65
N ALA A 598 -2.58 -16.85 -23.98
CA ALA A 598 -3.59 -16.13 -24.74
C ALA A 598 -5.02 -16.71 -24.56
N ALA A 599 -5.14 -18.04 -24.44
CA ALA A 599 -6.42 -18.69 -24.19
C ALA A 599 -6.95 -18.43 -22.77
N ARG A 600 -6.08 -18.48 -21.74
CA ARG A 600 -6.45 -18.18 -20.35
C ARG A 600 -6.87 -16.72 -20.17
N VAL A 601 -6.12 -15.79 -20.76
CA VAL A 601 -6.49 -14.36 -20.77
C VAL A 601 -7.87 -14.15 -21.41
N LEU A 602 -8.17 -14.82 -22.52
CA LEU A 602 -9.51 -14.76 -23.13
C LEU A 602 -10.61 -15.35 -22.24
N GLU A 603 -10.31 -16.39 -21.47
CA GLU A 603 -11.24 -16.99 -20.51
C GLU A 603 -11.55 -16.03 -19.37
N VAL A 604 -10.53 -15.43 -18.74
CA VAL A 604 -10.69 -14.40 -17.69
C VAL A 604 -11.48 -13.21 -18.23
N LEU A 605 -11.14 -12.69 -19.41
CA LEU A 605 -11.86 -11.57 -20.05
C LEU A 605 -13.31 -11.88 -20.40
N ALA A 606 -13.68 -13.17 -20.50
CA ALA A 606 -15.05 -13.61 -20.75
C ALA A 606 -15.87 -13.78 -19.46
N SER A 607 -15.24 -13.76 -18.28
CA SER A 607 -15.91 -13.83 -16.98
C SER A 607 -16.83 -12.64 -16.74
N GLU A 608 -17.97 -12.88 -16.09
CA GLU A 608 -18.84 -11.80 -15.60
C GLU A 608 -18.31 -11.21 -14.28
N ASP A 609 -17.59 -12.01 -13.50
CA ASP A 609 -16.97 -11.67 -12.23
C ASP A 609 -15.44 -11.59 -12.43
N LEU A 610 -14.99 -10.67 -13.29
CA LEU A 610 -13.57 -10.49 -13.57
C LEU A 610 -12.89 -9.77 -12.40
N GLU A 611 -11.86 -10.39 -11.85
CA GLU A 611 -10.99 -9.79 -10.83
C GLU A 611 -9.72 -9.21 -11.47
N ALA A 612 -9.38 -7.96 -11.12
CA ALA A 612 -8.25 -7.24 -11.70
C ALA A 612 -6.90 -7.97 -11.48
N GLU A 613 -6.71 -8.51 -10.28
CA GLU A 613 -5.50 -9.25 -9.93
C GLU A 613 -5.34 -10.56 -10.72
N GLU A 614 -6.44 -11.30 -10.93
CA GLU A 614 -6.44 -12.53 -11.74
C GLU A 614 -6.01 -12.21 -13.17
N LEU A 615 -6.53 -11.11 -13.73
CA LEU A 615 -6.16 -10.68 -15.07
C LEU A 615 -4.66 -10.34 -15.16
N VAL A 616 -4.08 -9.61 -14.20
CA VAL A 616 -2.64 -9.30 -14.19
C VAL A 616 -1.80 -10.57 -14.13
N ARG A 617 -2.15 -11.52 -13.25
CA ARG A 617 -1.43 -12.80 -13.14
C ARG A 617 -1.43 -13.58 -14.47
N GLU A 618 -2.55 -13.60 -15.17
CA GLU A 618 -2.65 -14.27 -16.48
C GLU A 618 -1.95 -13.50 -17.61
N LEU A 619 -2.00 -12.15 -17.59
CA LEU A 619 -1.29 -11.31 -18.56
C LEU A 619 0.22 -11.53 -18.50
N ARG A 620 0.78 -11.75 -17.32
CA ARG A 620 2.19 -12.07 -17.13
C ARG A 620 2.56 -13.45 -17.66
N GLY A 621 1.64 -14.41 -17.55
CA GLY A 621 1.87 -15.80 -17.90
C GLY A 621 2.60 -16.54 -16.78
N GLY A 622 1.85 -16.99 -15.77
CA GLY A 622 2.39 -17.86 -14.73
C GLY A 622 3.05 -19.11 -15.32
N ALA A 623 4.20 -19.50 -14.75
CA ALA A 623 4.75 -20.83 -14.97
C ALA A 623 3.66 -21.85 -14.61
N ASP A 624 3.38 -22.78 -15.52
CA ASP A 624 2.50 -23.91 -15.25
C ASP A 624 2.90 -24.54 -13.92
N HIS A 625 2.10 -24.36 -12.87
CA HIS A 625 1.93 -25.39 -11.84
C HIS A 625 1.17 -26.56 -12.47
N SER A 626 1.80 -27.16 -13.49
CA SER A 626 1.45 -28.46 -13.98
C SER A 626 1.75 -29.44 -12.85
N THR A 627 0.69 -29.80 -12.15
CA THR A 627 0.50 -31.13 -11.58
C THR A 627 0.72 -32.17 -12.67
N ASP A 628 1.98 -32.45 -13.03
CA ASP A 628 2.31 -33.60 -13.87
C ASP A 628 2.42 -34.82 -12.96
N ASP A 629 1.26 -35.43 -12.77
CA ASP A 629 1.05 -36.73 -12.17
C ASP A 629 1.76 -37.80 -13.03
N ARG A 630 3.00 -38.16 -12.69
CA ARG A 630 3.66 -39.42 -13.09
C ARG A 630 4.66 -39.99 -12.10
#